data_AF-A0AAV2DUL7-F1
#
_entry.id   AF-A0AAV2DUL7-F1
#
_cell.length_a   1.000
_cell.length_b   1.000
_cell.length_c   1.000
_cell.angle_alpha   90.00
_cell.angle_beta   90.00
_cell.angle_gamma   90.00
#
_symmetry.space_group_name_H-M   'P 1'
#
loop_
_entity.id
_entity.type
_entity.pdbx_description
1 polymer ?
#
loop_
_entity_poly.entity_id
_entity_poly.type
_entity_poly.pdbx_seq_one_letter_code
_entity_poly.pdbx_strand_id
1 'polypeptide(L)'
;MERPALSVFQAEQRCMVQLLELQRAEESFLKQKSRQQWLNGGDSNSRFFHSVVKTRQAKNTIKQLVTDSGEVLEDIEEIGREAVQF
;
A
#
# COMPACT_ATOMS: atom_id res chain seq x y z
N MET A 1 44.22 -2.43 -6.59
CA MET A 1 42.77 -2.24 -6.34
C MET A 1 42.50 -0.75 -6.36
N GLU A 2 41.77 -0.26 -7.36
CA GLU A 2 41.42 1.15 -7.46
C GLU A 2 40.45 1.52 -6.34
N ARG A 3 40.77 2.58 -5.58
CA ARG A 3 39.86 3.15 -4.59
C ARG A 3 38.66 3.73 -5.34
N PRO A 4 37.42 3.34 -5.02
CA PRO A 4 36.25 3.97 -5.62
C PRO A 4 36.29 5.48 -5.33
N ALA A 5 36.00 6.29 -6.35
CA ALA A 5 35.98 7.73 -6.21
C ALA A 5 35.00 8.14 -5.09
N LEU A 6 35.42 9.05 -4.22
CA LEU A 6 34.65 9.53 -3.06
C LEU A 6 33.21 9.95 -3.41
N SER A 7 33.00 10.45 -4.64
CA SER A 7 31.69 10.81 -5.16
C SER A 7 30.74 9.61 -5.30
N VAL A 8 31.25 8.46 -5.73
CA VAL A 8 30.47 7.23 -5.91
C VAL A 8 30.06 6.67 -4.55
N PHE A 9 30.98 6.66 -3.59
CA PHE A 9 30.69 6.24 -2.21
C PHE A 9 29.65 7.15 -1.54
N GLN A 10 29.75 8.46 -1.73
CA GLN A 10 28.77 9.43 -1.20
C GLN A 10 27.39 9.31 -1.88
N ALA A 11 27.34 8.96 -3.17
CA ALA A 11 26.10 8.71 -3.88
C ALA A 11 25.44 7.42 -3.41
N GLU A 12 26.24 6.36 -3.23
CA GLU A 12 25.79 5.08 -2.69
C GLU A 12 25.20 5.26 -1.28
N GLN A 13 25.88 5.96 -0.37
CA GLN A 13 25.36 6.24 0.96
C GLN A 13 24.02 6.99 0.94
N ARG A 14 23.90 8.01 0.08
CA ARG A 14 22.64 8.76 -0.07
C ARG A 14 21.50 7.87 -0.56
N CYS A 15 21.78 7.01 -1.54
CA CYS A 15 20.81 6.07 -2.08
C CYS A 15 20.37 5.07 -1.00
N MET A 16 21.30 4.53 -0.21
CA MET A 16 20.98 3.61 0.88
C MET A 16 20.07 4.26 1.94
N VAL A 17 20.35 5.50 2.34
CA VAL A 17 19.51 6.22 3.31
C VAL A 17 18.09 6.41 2.76
N GLN A 18 17.96 6.87 1.51
CA GLN A 18 16.66 7.04 0.87
C GLN A 18 15.89 5.73 0.74
N LEU A 19 16.57 4.63 0.41
CA LEU A 19 15.95 3.30 0.33
C LEU A 19 15.37 2.89 1.69
N LEU A 20 16.14 3.04 2.77
CA LEU A 20 15.72 2.74 4.13
C LEU A 20 14.50 3.59 4.56
N GLU A 21 14.49 4.87 4.22
CA GLU A 21 13.35 5.76 4.49
C GLU A 21 12.08 5.31 3.75
N LEU A 22 12.20 5.01 2.46
CA LEU A 22 11.08 4.54 1.64
C LEU A 22 10.54 3.18 2.13
N GLN A 23 11.43 2.26 2.52
CA GLN A 23 11.03 0.96 3.07
C GLN A 23 10.24 1.11 4.37
N ARG A 24 10.66 2.01 5.28
CA ARG A 24 9.91 2.30 6.52
C ARG A 24 8.55 2.93 6.25
N ALA A 25 8.47 3.81 5.26
CA ALA A 25 7.20 4.43 4.85
C ALA A 25 6.24 3.39 4.26
N GLU A 26 6.75 2.50 3.38
CA GLU A 26 5.97 1.40 2.81
C GLU A 26 5.47 0.43 3.88
N GLU A 27 6.32 0.02 4.82
CA GLU A 27 5.93 -0.83 5.93
C GLU A 27 4.83 -0.18 6.79
N SER A 28 4.99 1.11 7.10
CA SER A 28 4.00 1.87 7.87
C SER A 28 2.65 1.97 7.14
N PHE A 29 2.69 2.26 5.84
CA PHE A 29 1.50 2.31 4.99
C PHE A 29 0.80 0.95 4.93
N LEU A 30 1.54 -0.13 4.72
CA LEU A 30 0.99 -1.49 4.67
C LEU A 30 0.40 -1.89 6.02
N LYS A 31 1.04 -1.55 7.13
CA LYS A 31 0.53 -1.79 8.50
C LYS A 31 -0.79 -1.07 8.76
N GLN A 32 -0.90 0.20 8.35
CA GLN A 32 -2.14 0.96 8.45
C GLN A 32 -3.24 0.34 7.57
N LYS A 33 -2.93 0.05 6.29
CA LYS A 33 -3.85 -0.54 5.32
C LYS A 33 -4.33 -1.94 5.75
N SER A 34 -3.46 -2.71 6.39
CA SER A 34 -3.78 -4.07 6.85
C SER A 34 -4.50 -4.11 8.19
N ARG A 35 -4.78 -2.98 8.87
CA ARG A 35 -5.38 -2.86 10.22
C ARG A 35 -5.04 -4.04 11.16
N GLN A 36 -3.78 -4.44 11.20
CA GLN A 36 -3.30 -5.58 12.01
C GLN A 36 -2.46 -5.02 13.14
N GLN A 37 -2.90 -5.18 14.38
CA GLN A 37 -2.25 -4.56 15.54
C GLN A 37 -1.05 -5.35 16.07
N TRP A 38 -0.86 -6.62 15.71
CA TRP A 38 0.09 -7.50 16.40
C TRP A 38 1.01 -8.22 15.43
N LEU A 39 2.16 -7.60 15.16
CA LEU A 39 3.37 -8.31 14.72
C LEU A 39 4.52 -7.83 15.61
N ASN A 40 4.59 -8.43 16.80
CA ASN A 40 5.81 -8.44 17.58
C ASN A 40 6.75 -9.45 16.93
N GLY A 41 7.87 -8.98 16.40
CA GLY A 41 9.03 -9.82 16.11
C GLY A 41 9.39 -9.95 14.64
N GLY A 42 10.27 -9.08 14.18
CA GLY A 42 11.54 -9.53 13.60
C GLY A 42 11.57 -10.12 12.19
N ASP A 43 10.46 -10.16 11.45
CA ASP A 43 10.50 -10.43 10.02
C ASP A 43 9.69 -9.36 9.29
N SER A 44 10.30 -8.70 8.29
CA SER A 44 9.65 -7.70 7.45
C SER A 44 8.66 -8.43 6.54
N ASN A 45 7.51 -8.81 7.12
CA ASN A 45 6.60 -9.82 6.60
C ASN A 45 5.72 -9.28 5.45
N SER A 46 6.33 -8.56 4.52
CA SER A 46 5.69 -7.87 3.39
C SER A 46 4.73 -8.79 2.64
N ARG A 47 5.12 -10.04 2.38
CA ARG A 47 4.27 -11.03 1.68
C ARG A 47 2.98 -11.34 2.44
N PHE A 48 3.05 -11.50 3.76
CA PHE A 48 1.87 -11.70 4.61
C PHE A 48 0.98 -10.46 4.59
N PHE A 49 1.56 -9.27 4.77
CA PHE A 49 0.81 -8.01 4.70
C PHE A 49 0.13 -7.83 3.34
N HIS A 50 0.84 -8.05 2.23
CA HIS A 50 0.27 -7.96 0.89
C HIS A 50 -0.87 -8.96 0.68
N SER A 51 -0.75 -10.19 1.19
CA SER A 51 -1.81 -11.20 1.10
C SER A 51 -3.06 -10.79 1.91
N VAL A 52 -2.87 -10.31 3.14
CA VAL A 52 -3.96 -9.83 3.99
C VAL A 52 -4.62 -8.59 3.39
N VAL A 53 -3.84 -7.64 2.87
CA VAL A 53 -4.35 -6.44 2.19
C VAL A 53 -5.16 -6.83 0.96
N LYS A 54 -4.66 -7.72 0.11
CA LYS A 54 -5.39 -8.21 -1.08
C LYS A 54 -6.71 -8.87 -0.69
N THR A 55 -6.69 -9.72 0.34
CA THR A 55 -7.90 -10.41 0.81
C THR A 55 -8.94 -9.43 1.33
N ARG A 56 -8.52 -8.43 2.09
CA ARG A 56 -9.42 -7.39 2.61
C ARG A 56 -9.94 -6.47 1.51
N GLN A 57 -9.08 -6.10 0.56
CA GLN A 57 -9.50 -5.33 -0.60
C GLN A 57 -10.57 -6.08 -1.39
N ALA A 58 -10.34 -7.36 -1.70
CA ALA A 58 -11.32 -8.20 -2.40
C ALA A 58 -12.66 -8.34 -1.65
N LYS A 59 -12.64 -8.38 -0.31
CA LYS A 59 -13.86 -8.43 0.51
C LYS A 59 -14.59 -7.09 0.60
N ASN A 60 -13.86 -5.98 0.61
CA ASN A 60 -14.42 -4.64 0.83
C ASN A 60 -14.72 -3.88 -0.47
N THR A 61 -14.27 -4.37 -1.63
CA THR A 61 -14.61 -3.78 -2.92
C THR A 61 -16.09 -4.00 -3.20
N ILE A 62 -16.84 -2.90 -3.30
CA ILE A 62 -18.21 -2.88 -3.81
C ILE A 62 -18.12 -3.14 -5.31
N LYS A 63 -18.70 -4.25 -5.77
CA LYS A 63 -18.67 -4.66 -7.19
C LYS A 63 -19.81 -4.06 -8.00
N GLN A 64 -20.95 -3.86 -7.34
CA GLN A 64 -22.16 -3.34 -7.93
C GLN A 64 -22.90 -2.52 -6.88
N LEU A 65 -23.46 -1.38 -7.28
CA LEU A 65 -24.34 -0.54 -6.48
C LEU A 65 -25.65 -0.36 -7.25
N VAL A 66 -26.79 -0.47 -6.57
CA VAL A 66 -28.09 -0.18 -7.18
C VAL A 66 -28.55 1.18 -6.68
N THR A 67 -28.82 2.09 -7.60
CA THR A 67 -29.29 3.45 -7.30
C THR A 67 -30.79 3.46 -6.95
N ASP A 68 -31.28 4.57 -6.41
CA ASP A 68 -32.72 4.75 -6.12
C ASP A 68 -33.58 4.73 -7.39
N SER A 69 -33.00 5.02 -8.57
CA SER A 69 -33.67 4.90 -9.87
C SER A 69 -33.71 3.46 -10.40
N GLY A 70 -33.08 2.50 -9.70
CA GLY A 70 -33.00 1.09 -10.09
C GLY A 70 -31.89 0.78 -11.09
N GLU A 71 -30.96 1.72 -11.34
CA GLU A 71 -29.81 1.51 -12.21
C GLU A 71 -28.70 0.75 -11.47
N VAL A 72 -28.04 -0.18 -12.17
CA VAL A 72 -26.93 -0.96 -11.62
C VAL A 72 -25.61 -0.35 -12.07
N LEU A 73 -24.88 0.24 -11.14
CA LEU A 73 -23.55 0.78 -11.34
C LEU A 73 -22.52 -0.29 -11.03
N GLU A 74 -21.64 -0.61 -11.99
CA GLU A 74 -20.54 -1.56 -11.82
C GLU A 74 -19.17 -0.88 -11.81
N ASP A 75 -19.11 0.36 -12.29
CA ASP A 75 -17.89 1.16 -12.33
C ASP A 75 -17.58 1.76 -10.94
N ILE A 76 -16.36 1.55 -10.46
CA ILE A 76 -15.90 2.06 -9.16
C ILE A 76 -16.01 3.58 -9.05
N GLU A 77 -15.78 4.32 -10.14
CA GLU A 77 -15.92 5.77 -10.16
C GLU A 77 -17.38 6.20 -10.07
N GLU A 78 -18.29 5.50 -10.75
CA GLU A 78 -19.73 5.78 -10.68
C GLU A 78 -20.30 5.43 -9.31
N ILE A 79 -19.95 4.25 -8.78
CA ILE A 79 -20.29 3.82 -7.42
C ILE A 79 -19.78 4.85 -6.40
N GLY A 80 -18.55 5.36 -6.59
CA GLY A 80 -17.96 6.37 -5.72
C GLY A 80 -18.68 7.72 -5.79
N ARG A 81 -19.10 8.16 -6.99
CA ARG A 81 -19.87 9.40 -7.17
C ARG A 81 -21.24 9.30 -6.52
N GLU A 82 -21.96 8.20 -6.74
CA GLU A 82 -23.28 7.95 -6.15
C GLU A 82 -23.21 7.87 -4.62
N ALA A 83 -22.22 7.16 -4.07
CA ALA A 83 -22.04 7.02 -2.63
C ALA A 83 -21.75 8.34 -1.88
N VAL A 84 -21.33 9.39 -2.59
CA VAL A 84 -21.10 10.74 -2.04
C VAL A 84 -22.35 11.63 -2.19
N GLN A 85 -23.24 11.32 -3.14
CA GLN A 85 -24.49 12.04 -3.36
C GLN A 85 -25.62 11.62 -2.41
N PHE A 86 -25.52 10.42 -1.83
CA PHE A 86 -26.38 9.90 -0.75
C PHE A 86 -26.08 10.55 0.60
#